data_AF-A0A453MYW5-F1
#
_entry.id   AF-A0A453MYW5-F1
#
_cell.length_a   1.000
_cell.length_b   1.000
_cell.length_c   1.000
_cell.angle_alpha   90.00
_cell.angle_beta   90.00
_cell.angle_gamma   90.00
#
_symmetry.space_group_name_H-M   'P 1'
#
loop_
_entity.id
_entity.type
_entity.pdbx_description
1 polymer ?
#
loop_
_entity_poly.entity_id
_entity_poly.type
_entity_poly.pdbx_seq_one_letter_code
_entity_poly.pdbx_strand_id
1 'polypeptide(L)'
;MSTYDPSRLNSVPLNVDKRCTHHSIIPVHGRHDFEVDLDVDHARIMIRLVMLRGGSGFYCYAIFEHAGGWPAIDVSEARLVFKLDPATFNYMAVSDGIQRYMPGAADRDAPRAVPLAYKEAVLLVHPSEPQFAGEVDDKY
;
A
#
# COMPACT_ATOMS: atom_id res chain seq x y z
N MET A 1 -15.57 14.92 18.93
CA MET A 1 -15.18 14.23 17.68
C MET A 1 -14.65 15.27 16.71
N SER A 2 -13.33 15.31 16.47
CA SER A 2 -12.72 16.26 15.52
C SER A 2 -12.87 15.71 14.10
N THR A 3 -13.51 16.49 13.22
CA THR A 3 -13.60 16.20 11.79
C THR A 3 -12.22 16.29 11.14
N TYR A 4 -11.92 15.35 10.24
CA TYR A 4 -10.69 15.33 9.43
C TYR A 4 -10.62 16.57 8.51
N ASP A 5 -9.50 17.29 8.56
CA ASP A 5 -9.20 18.47 7.74
C ASP A 5 -8.00 18.15 6.82
N PRO A 6 -8.24 17.99 5.50
CA PRO A 6 -7.21 17.61 4.54
C PRO A 6 -6.18 18.72 4.24
N SER A 7 -6.32 19.92 4.83
CA SER A 7 -5.36 21.03 4.69
C SER A 7 -4.19 20.98 5.70
N ARG A 8 -4.18 20.02 6.62
CA ARG A 8 -3.12 19.89 7.63
C ARG A 8 -1.82 19.34 7.02
N LEU A 9 -0.72 20.05 7.28
CA LEU A 9 0.66 19.78 6.80
C LEU A 9 1.21 18.37 7.10
N ASN A 10 0.59 17.60 8.00
CA ASN A 10 1.12 16.32 8.49
C ASN A 10 0.39 15.08 7.95
N SER A 11 -0.51 15.22 6.97
CA SER A 11 -1.15 14.08 6.30
C SER A 11 -0.65 13.95 4.85
N VAL A 12 0.12 12.90 4.57
CA VAL A 12 0.51 12.54 3.20
C VAL A 12 -0.55 11.58 2.65
N PRO A 13 -1.24 11.91 1.54
CA PRO A 13 -2.23 11.01 0.94
C PRO A 13 -1.53 9.83 0.28
N LEU A 14 -1.79 8.60 0.75
CA LEU A 14 -1.51 7.39 -0.03
C LEU A 14 -2.77 7.04 -0.81
N ASN A 15 -2.74 7.21 -2.13
CA ASN A 15 -3.85 6.88 -3.02
C ASN A 15 -3.68 5.44 -3.51
N VAL A 16 -4.52 4.51 -3.04
CA VAL A 16 -4.59 3.15 -3.60
C VAL A 16 -5.77 3.12 -4.56
N ASP A 17 -5.50 3.30 -5.85
CA ASP A 17 -6.50 3.24 -6.91
C ASP A 17 -6.90 1.78 -7.17
N LYS A 18 -8.20 1.49 -7.06
CA LYS A 18 -8.78 0.16 -7.25
C LYS A 18 -9.37 -0.06 -8.65
N ARG A 19 -9.00 0.73 -9.67
CA ARG A 19 -9.41 0.48 -11.07
C ARG A 19 -8.82 -0.83 -11.67
N CYS A 20 -8.07 -1.57 -10.88
CA CYS A 20 -7.37 -2.82 -11.20
C CYS A 20 -8.24 -4.07 -11.36
N THR A 21 -9.43 -4.02 -11.96
CA THR A 21 -10.10 -5.21 -12.52
C THR A 21 -11.07 -4.75 -13.61
N HIS A 22 -11.07 -5.44 -14.75
CA HIS A 22 -12.13 -5.31 -15.75
C HIS A 22 -13.50 -5.34 -15.04
N HIS A 23 -14.27 -4.25 -15.15
CA HIS A 23 -15.66 -4.14 -14.70
C HIS A 23 -15.97 -4.39 -13.21
N SER A 24 -15.07 -4.07 -12.27
CA SER A 24 -15.42 -4.10 -10.84
C SER A 24 -14.93 -2.88 -10.07
N ILE A 25 -15.46 -1.70 -10.44
CA ILE A 25 -15.60 -0.62 -9.45
C ILE A 25 -16.52 -1.17 -8.37
N ILE A 26 -16.03 -1.44 -7.16
CA ILE A 26 -16.92 -1.67 -6.02
C ILE A 26 -17.42 -0.29 -5.61
N PRO A 27 -18.67 0.09 -5.93
CA PRO A 27 -19.15 1.41 -5.62
C PRO A 27 -19.41 1.46 -4.11
N VAL A 28 -18.58 2.21 -3.38
CA VAL A 28 -18.82 2.46 -1.96
C VAL A 28 -20.00 3.43 -1.85
N HIS A 29 -21.15 2.89 -1.44
CA HIS A 29 -22.35 3.67 -1.19
C HIS A 29 -22.25 4.28 0.21
N GLY A 30 -21.89 5.56 0.26
CA GLY A 30 -21.74 6.33 1.50
C GLY A 30 -20.29 6.61 1.87
N ARG A 31 -20.11 7.37 2.95
CA ARG A 31 -18.81 7.59 3.58
C ARG A 31 -18.61 6.50 4.62
N HIS A 32 -17.50 5.78 4.52
CA HIS A 32 -17.13 4.74 5.48
C HIS A 32 -15.78 5.13 6.06
N ASP A 33 -15.79 5.40 7.36
CA ASP A 33 -14.61 5.71 8.16
C ASP A 33 -14.35 4.49 9.04
N PHE A 34 -13.18 3.88 8.90
CA PHE A 34 -12.74 2.75 9.73
C PHE A 34 -11.53 3.17 10.55
N GLU A 35 -11.60 2.89 11.86
CA GLU A 35 -10.58 3.26 12.84
C GLU A 35 -10.01 2.00 13.48
N VAL A 36 -8.68 1.94 13.58
CA VAL A 36 -7.96 0.90 14.29
C VAL A 36 -7.03 1.56 15.30
N ASP A 37 -7.26 1.27 16.57
CA ASP A 37 -6.39 1.69 17.65
C ASP A 37 -5.42 0.56 18.02
N LEU A 38 -4.14 0.90 18.08
CA LEU A 38 -3.06 0.03 18.51
C LEU A 38 -2.33 0.71 19.66
N ASP A 39 -2.22 0.01 20.78
CA ASP A 39 -1.31 0.37 21.85
C ASP A 39 0.04 -0.32 21.60
N VAL A 40 1.08 0.47 21.40
CA VAL A 40 2.47 0.01 21.30
C VAL A 40 3.22 0.61 22.49
N ASP A 41 4.24 -0.06 23.02
CA ASP A 41 4.95 0.38 24.23
C ASP A 41 5.23 1.89 24.20
N HIS A 42 4.55 2.61 25.11
CA HIS A 42 4.66 4.05 25.26
C HIS A 42 4.29 4.88 24.02
N ALA A 43 3.41 4.39 23.14
CA ALA A 43 2.82 5.14 22.02
C ALA A 43 1.40 4.63 21.71
N ARG A 44 0.46 5.56 21.50
CA ARG A 44 -0.85 5.23 20.93
C ARG A 44 -0.80 5.45 19.43
N ILE A 45 -1.27 4.48 18.65
CA ILE A 45 -1.32 4.58 17.20
C ILE A 45 -2.76 4.42 16.77
N MET A 46 -3.32 5.46 16.17
CA MET A 46 -4.65 5.43 15.57
C MET A 46 -4.51 5.43 14.04
N ILE A 47 -4.94 4.35 13.39
CA ILE A 47 -4.95 4.22 11.93
C ILE A 47 -6.37 4.49 11.44
N ARG A 48 -6.50 5.32 10.41
CA ARG A 48 -7.79 5.64 9.78
C ARG A 48 -7.77 5.35 8.30
N LEU A 49 -8.80 4.62 7.86
CA LEU A 49 -9.13 4.37 6.46
C LEU A 49 -10.39 5.16 6.11
N VAL A 50 -10.32 6.00 5.08
CA VAL A 50 -11.43 6.85 4.63
C VAL A 50 -11.77 6.52 3.19
N MET A 51 -13.01 6.10 2.95
CA MET A 51 -13.55 5.90 1.61
C MET A 51 -14.51 7.03 1.24
N LEU A 52 -14.23 7.69 0.11
CA LEU A 52 -15.09 8.75 -0.42
C LEU A 52 -16.22 8.15 -1.26
N ARG A 53 -17.43 8.69 -1.09
CA ARG A 53 -18.59 8.30 -1.88
C ARG A 53 -18.32 8.54 -3.37
N GLY A 54 -18.53 7.51 -4.18
CA GLY A 54 -18.31 7.57 -5.63
C GLY A 54 -16.84 7.53 -6.07
N GLY A 55 -15.90 7.40 -5.13
CA GLY A 55 -14.48 7.19 -5.42
C GLY A 55 -14.09 5.72 -5.50
N SER A 56 -13.09 5.41 -6.32
CA SER A 56 -12.47 4.09 -6.44
C SER A 56 -11.14 4.04 -5.68
N GLY A 57 -11.20 3.98 -4.35
CA GLY A 57 -10.01 3.95 -3.51
C GLY A 57 -10.31 4.29 -2.05
N PHE A 58 -9.27 4.33 -1.24
CA PHE A 58 -9.34 4.82 0.13
C PHE A 58 -8.10 5.63 0.46
N TYR A 59 -8.26 6.61 1.34
CA TYR A 59 -7.17 7.33 1.96
C TYR A 59 -6.82 6.63 3.27
N CYS A 60 -5.54 6.50 3.55
CA CYS A 60 -5.08 6.01 4.84
C CYS A 60 -4.15 7.02 5.50
N TYR A 61 -4.30 7.20 6.81
CA TYR A 61 -3.33 7.90 7.62
C TYR A 61 -3.23 7.26 9.01
N ALA A 62 -2.11 7.48 9.68
CA ALA A 62 -1.88 7.04 11.06
C ALA A 62 -1.48 8.23 11.92
N ILE A 63 -2.01 8.32 13.13
CA ILE A 63 -1.64 9.30 14.15
C ILE A 63 -0.92 8.57 15.25
N PHE A 64 0.31 8.99 15.51
CA PHE A 64 1.14 8.49 16.61
C PHE A 64 1.09 9.53 17.73
N GLU A 65 0.55 9.14 18.89
CA GLU A 65 0.48 9.98 20.08
C GLU A 65 1.45 9.44 21.13
N HIS A 66 2.39 10.31 21.53
CA HIS A 66 3.33 10.08 22.62
C HIS A 66 2.99 11.08 23.74
N ALA A 67 2.45 10.57 24.85
CA ALA A 67 1.98 11.42 25.93
C ALA A 67 3.15 11.96 26.78
N GLY A 68 2.99 13.17 27.30
CA GLY A 68 3.97 13.75 28.22
C GLY A 68 4.19 12.86 29.45
N GLY A 69 5.46 12.60 29.78
CA GLY A 69 5.86 11.73 30.89
C GLY A 69 6.07 10.26 30.50
N TRP A 70 5.82 9.89 29.25
CA TRP A 70 6.20 8.57 28.74
C TRP A 70 7.70 8.50 28.41
N PRO A 71 8.34 7.33 28.56
CA PRO A 71 9.72 7.11 28.14
C PRO A 71 9.94 7.50 26.68
N ALA A 72 11.14 7.97 26.35
CA ALA A 72 11.52 8.23 24.97
C ALA A 72 11.40 6.94 24.14
N ILE A 73 10.84 7.07 22.94
CA ILE A 73 10.72 5.99 21.96
C ILE A 73 11.59 6.32 20.74
N ASP A 74 12.10 5.27 20.10
CA ASP A 74 12.75 5.36 18.80
C ASP A 74 11.91 4.61 17.78
N VAL A 75 11.51 5.29 16.70
CA VAL A 75 10.69 4.71 15.62
C VAL A 75 11.57 4.63 14.38
N SER A 76 12.19 3.47 14.19
CA SER A 76 13.05 3.21 13.02
C SER A 76 12.25 3.00 11.74
N GLU A 77 11.03 2.48 11.85
CA GLU A 77 10.19 2.15 10.71
C GLU A 77 8.70 2.18 11.06
N ALA A 78 7.89 2.81 10.21
CA ALA A 78 6.44 2.71 10.22
C ALA A 78 5.96 2.30 8.82
N ARG A 79 5.39 1.11 8.68
CA ARG A 79 4.89 0.59 7.40
C ARG A 79 3.44 0.15 7.54
N LEU A 80 2.65 0.48 6.52
CA LEU A 80 1.32 -0.07 6.32
C LEU A 80 1.37 -1.05 5.14
N VAL A 81 0.96 -2.29 5.38
CA VAL A 81 1.05 -3.36 4.38
C VAL A 81 -0.34 -3.92 4.13
N PHE A 82 -0.74 -3.95 2.87
CA PHE A 82 -1.97 -4.61 2.42
C PHE A 82 -1.62 -5.92 1.75
N LYS A 83 -2.07 -7.04 2.32
CA LYS A 83 -1.99 -8.34 1.66
C LYS A 83 -3.21 -8.49 0.76
N LEU A 84 -2.99 -8.27 -0.54
CA LEU A 84 -4.03 -8.41 -1.55
C LEU A 84 -4.14 -9.86 -2.01
N ASP A 85 -5.33 -10.26 -2.45
CA ASP A 85 -5.54 -11.55 -3.10
C ASP A 85 -4.92 -11.54 -4.50
N PRO A 86 -3.90 -12.36 -4.79
CA PRO A 86 -3.22 -12.36 -6.08
C PRO A 86 -4.12 -12.81 -7.24
N ALA A 87 -5.22 -13.53 -6.97
CA ALA A 87 -6.18 -13.90 -8.01
C ALA A 87 -7.02 -12.70 -8.49
N THR A 88 -7.16 -11.68 -7.64
CA THR A 88 -7.99 -10.49 -7.90
C THR A 88 -7.13 -9.26 -8.24
N PHE A 89 -5.94 -9.13 -7.64
CA PHE A 89 -5.09 -7.93 -7.73
C PHE A 89 -3.73 -8.25 -8.38
N ASN A 90 -3.72 -8.35 -9.71
CA ASN A 90 -2.50 -8.53 -10.53
C ASN A 90 -2.08 -7.24 -11.28
N TYR A 91 -2.73 -6.12 -10.97
CA TYR A 91 -2.52 -4.83 -11.62
C TYR A 91 -2.39 -3.75 -10.55
N MET A 92 -1.48 -2.79 -10.78
CA MET A 92 -1.28 -1.64 -9.91
C MET A 92 -1.47 -0.36 -10.72
N ALA A 93 -2.35 0.51 -10.21
CA ALA A 93 -2.50 1.89 -10.66
C ALA A 93 -2.02 2.83 -9.54
N VAL A 94 -0.92 3.53 -9.77
CA VAL A 94 -0.36 4.52 -8.82
C VAL A 94 -0.93 5.91 -9.12
N SER A 95 -1.18 6.21 -10.40
CA SER A 95 -1.87 7.42 -10.86
C SER A 95 -2.55 7.15 -12.21
N ASP A 96 -3.35 8.10 -12.71
CA ASP A 96 -4.01 7.97 -14.02
C ASP A 96 -3.02 7.66 -15.16
N GLY A 97 -1.79 8.15 -15.08
CA GLY A 97 -0.74 7.90 -16.08
C GLY A 97 0.22 6.75 -15.75
N ILE A 98 0.20 6.23 -14.52
CA ILE A 98 1.12 5.18 -14.07
C ILE A 98 0.30 3.97 -13.63
N GLN A 99 0.10 3.06 -14.58
CA GLN A 99 -0.66 1.86 -14.36
C GLN A 99 0.04 0.69 -15.08
N ARG A 100 0.34 -0.39 -14.35
CA ARG A 100 1.02 -1.56 -14.92
C ARG A 100 0.54 -2.85 -14.29
N TYR A 101 0.58 -3.94 -15.07
CA TYR A 101 0.55 -5.28 -14.50
C TYR A 101 1.80 -5.48 -13.65
N MET A 102 1.66 -6.20 -12.54
CA MET A 102 2.77 -6.53 -11.66
C MET A 102 3.20 -7.98 -11.85
N PRO A 103 4.52 -8.26 -11.90
CA PRO A 103 5.02 -9.63 -11.75
C PRO A 103 4.48 -10.25 -10.46
N GLY A 104 4.16 -11.54 -10.51
CA GLY A 104 3.72 -12.27 -9.34
C GLY A 104 4.87 -12.55 -8.38
N ALA A 105 4.55 -12.83 -7.11
CA ALA A 105 5.58 -13.22 -6.13
C ALA A 105 6.40 -14.44 -6.59
N ALA A 106 5.75 -15.41 -7.23
CA ALA A 106 6.41 -16.61 -7.76
C ALA A 106 7.34 -16.33 -8.95
N ASP A 107 7.17 -15.20 -9.66
CA ASP A 107 8.07 -14.84 -10.75
C ASP A 107 9.45 -14.40 -10.23
N ARG A 108 9.55 -14.02 -8.96
CA ARG A 108 10.82 -13.66 -8.30
C ARG A 108 11.67 -14.86 -7.90
N ASP A 109 11.10 -16.08 -7.96
CA ASP A 109 11.77 -17.30 -7.56
C ASP A 109 12.46 -17.98 -8.76
N ALA A 110 13.56 -18.70 -8.50
CA ALA A 110 14.16 -19.57 -9.51
C ALA A 110 13.17 -20.67 -9.91
N PRO A 111 13.10 -21.07 -11.20
CA PRO A 111 13.96 -20.68 -12.31
C PRO A 111 13.48 -19.43 -13.09
N ARG A 112 12.45 -18.75 -12.62
CA ARG A 112 11.80 -17.64 -13.34
C ARG A 112 12.58 -16.34 -13.24
N ALA A 113 13.31 -16.15 -12.15
CA ALA A 113 14.21 -15.02 -11.98
C ALA A 113 15.61 -15.41 -11.51
N VAL A 114 16.54 -14.48 -11.71
CA VAL A 114 17.93 -14.57 -11.26
C VAL A 114 18.21 -13.42 -10.29
N PRO A 115 18.72 -13.70 -9.09
CA PRO A 115 19.13 -12.65 -8.15
C PRO A 115 20.18 -11.72 -8.75
N LEU A 116 20.05 -10.42 -8.49
CA LEU A 116 21.06 -9.42 -8.83
C LEU A 116 22.00 -9.15 -7.64
N ALA A 117 22.87 -8.14 -7.77
CA ALA A 117 23.83 -7.78 -6.73
C ALA A 117 23.16 -7.37 -5.40
N TYR A 118 21.94 -6.83 -5.46
CA TYR A 118 21.15 -6.48 -4.28
C TYR A 118 20.14 -7.58 -3.97
N LYS A 119 20.01 -7.97 -2.70
CA LYS A 119 19.12 -9.05 -2.26
C LYS A 119 17.64 -8.76 -2.52
N GLU A 120 17.27 -7.49 -2.64
CA GLU A 120 15.91 -7.05 -2.94
C GLU A 120 15.60 -7.01 -4.45
N ALA A 121 16.58 -7.25 -5.33
CA ALA A 121 16.43 -7.09 -6.78
C ALA A 121 16.65 -8.42 -7.51
N VAL A 122 15.76 -8.72 -8.46
CA VAL A 122 15.87 -9.90 -9.32
C VAL A 122 15.65 -9.52 -10.78
N LEU A 123 16.34 -10.20 -11.70
CA LEU A 123 16.08 -10.12 -13.13
C LEU A 123 15.06 -11.19 -13.52
N LEU A 124 13.94 -10.79 -14.12
CA LEU A 124 12.91 -11.71 -14.60
C LEU A 124 13.35 -12.34 -15.93
N VAL A 125 13.55 -13.66 -15.95
CA VAL A 125 14.04 -14.40 -17.13
C VAL A 125 12.93 -15.20 -17.81
N HIS A 126 12.11 -15.89 -17.01
CA HIS A 126 10.96 -16.67 -17.46
C HIS A 126 9.70 -16.37 -16.62
N PRO A 127 9.26 -15.10 -16.56
CA PRO A 127 8.05 -14.74 -15.83
C PRO A 127 6.81 -15.38 -16.45
N SER A 128 5.75 -15.50 -15.66
CA SER A 128 4.45 -16.04 -16.09
C SER A 128 3.88 -15.25 -17.27
N GLU A 129 4.02 -13.92 -17.23
CA GLU A 129 3.64 -13.01 -18.31
C GLU A 129 4.89 -12.60 -19.10
N PRO A 130 5.00 -12.99 -20.39
CA PRO A 130 6.22 -12.80 -21.18
C PRO A 130 6.68 -11.35 -21.33
N GLN A 131 5.78 -10.38 -21.17
CA GLN A 131 6.08 -8.96 -21.28
C GLN A 131 7.08 -8.47 -20.22
N PHE A 132 7.17 -9.16 -19.08
CA PHE A 132 8.09 -8.81 -18.00
C PHE A 132 9.50 -9.37 -18.20
N ALA A 133 9.72 -10.20 -19.22
CA ALA A 133 11.02 -10.82 -19.43
C ALA A 133 12.09 -9.75 -19.73
N GLY A 134 13.19 -9.79 -18.99
CA GLY A 134 14.26 -8.80 -19.04
C GLY A 134 14.06 -7.61 -18.11
N GLU A 135 12.92 -7.48 -17.43
CA GLU A 135 12.70 -6.45 -16.42
C GLU A 135 13.44 -6.81 -15.11
N VAL A 136 13.90 -5.76 -14.42
CA VAL A 136 14.37 -5.87 -13.04
C VAL A 136 13.18 -5.60 -12.13
N ASP A 137 12.87 -6.58 -11.28
CA ASP A 137 11.87 -6.43 -10.23
C ASP A 137 12.60 -6.22 -8.90
N ASP A 138 12.58 -5.00 -8.41
CA ASP A 138 13.20 -4.61 -7.15
C ASP A 138 12.24 -3.86 -6.22
N LYS A 139 12.75 -3.43 -5.07
CA LYS A 139 11.97 -2.75 -4.03
C LYS A 139 11.73 -1.26 -4.33
N TYR A 140 12.49 -0.64 -5.24
CA TYR A 140 12.65 0.82 -5.36
C TYR A 140 12.00 1.44 -6.60
#